data_AF-A0A5E4HU92-F1
#
_entry.id   AF-A0A5E4HU92-F1
#
_cell.length_a   1.000
_cell.length_b   1.000
_cell.length_c   1.000
_cell.angle_alpha   90.00
_cell.angle_beta   90.00
_cell.angle_gamma   90.00
#
_symmetry.space_group_name_H-M   'P 1'
#
loop_
_entity.id
_entity.type
_entity.pdbx_description
1 polymer ?
#
loop_
_entity_poly.entity_id
_entity_poly.type
_entity_poly.pdbx_seq_one_letter_code
_entity_poly.pdbx_strand_id
1 'polypeptide(L)' 'METVHAIYEGKTFRLKHPLDLKPGQEVELIIREIPPIETDPSFDLASLAVDTGVSDLAVEHDHYLYGISKRGPKNVK' A
#
# COMPACT_ATOMS: atom_id res chain seq x y z
N MET A 1 -22.52 -28.46 -1.96
CA MET A 1 -21.36 -27.70 -1.50
C MET A 1 -21.54 -26.28 -1.98
N GLU A 2 -21.71 -25.33 -1.07
CA GLU A 2 -21.83 -23.91 -1.40
C GLU A 2 -20.46 -23.25 -1.21
N THR A 3 -19.99 -22.49 -2.20
CA THR A 3 -18.68 -21.82 -2.14
C THR A 3 -18.90 -20.37 -1.76
N VAL A 4 -18.47 -20.00 -0.56
CA VAL A 4 -18.59 -18.64 -0.05
C VAL A 4 -17.30 -17.88 -0.34
N HIS A 5 -17.44 -16.68 -0.88
CA HIS A 5 -16.31 -15.83 -1.23
C HIS A 5 -16.00 -14.87 -0.09
N ALA A 6 -14.73 -14.81 0.32
CA ALA A 6 -14.24 -13.94 1.37
C ALA A 6 -12.99 -13.17 0.92
N ILE A 7 -12.73 -12.03 1.57
CA ILE A 7 -11.51 -11.24 1.42
C ILE A 7 -10.69 -11.39 2.70
N TYR A 8 -9.40 -11.65 2.56
CA TYR A 8 -8.48 -11.72 3.69
C TYR A 8 -7.97 -10.32 4.04
N GLU A 9 -8.25 -9.84 5.25
CA GLU A 9 -7.81 -8.55 5.79
C GLU A 9 -6.70 -8.77 6.85
N GLY A 10 -5.63 -9.48 6.46
CA GLY A 10 -4.41 -9.68 7.25
C GLY A 10 -4.53 -10.60 8.48
N LYS A 11 -5.70 -10.70 9.12
CA LYS A 11 -5.97 -11.62 10.25
C LYS A 11 -7.40 -12.18 10.25
N THR A 12 -8.31 -11.55 9.53
CA THR A 12 -9.73 -11.92 9.48
C THR A 12 -10.18 -12.13 8.04
N PHE A 13 -11.18 -13.00 7.86
CA PHE A 13 -11.86 -13.18 6.58
C PHE A 13 -13.18 -12.40 6.61
N ARG A 14 -13.32 -11.45 5.70
CA ARG A 14 -14.57 -10.71 5.50
C ARG A 14 -15.35 -11.35 4.36
N LEU A 15 -16.53 -11.89 4.67
CA LEU A 15 -17.40 -12.48 3.65
C LEU A 15 -17.96 -11.40 2.73
N LYS A 16 -18.01 -11.67 1.42
CA LYS A 16 -18.66 -10.78 0.45
C LYS A 16 -20.19 -10.82 0.58
N HIS A 17 -20.72 -11.99 0.96
CA HIS A 17 -22.13 -12.21 1.18
C HIS A 17 -22.35 -12.71 2.61
N PRO A 18 -23.42 -12.24 3.29
CA PRO A 18 -23.74 -12.71 4.62
C PRO A 18 -24.03 -14.21 4.56
N LEU A 19 -23.39 -14.95 5.47
CA LEU A 19 -23.62 -16.38 5.66
C LEU A 19 -24.28 -16.53 7.04
N ASP A 20 -25.42 -17.22 7.08
CA ASP A 20 -26.18 -17.41 8.30
C ASP A 20 -25.57 -18.55 9.12
N LEU A 21 -24.53 -18.23 9.88
CA LEU A 21 -23.84 -19.15 10.79
C LEU A 21 -24.20 -18.83 12.24
N LYS A 22 -24.35 -19.88 13.05
CA LYS A 22 -24.52 -19.71 14.50
C LYS A 22 -23.16 -19.37 15.15
N PRO A 23 -23.13 -18.51 16.17
CA PRO A 23 -21.91 -18.28 16.95
C PRO A 23 -21.34 -19.59 17.48
N GLY A 24 -20.04 -19.82 17.25
CA GLY A 24 -19.34 -21.04 17.68
C GLY A 24 -19.48 -22.27 16.77
N GLN A 25 -20.13 -22.12 15.61
CA GLN A 25 -20.22 -23.20 14.62
C GLN A 25 -18.88 -23.36 13.89
N GLU A 26 -18.32 -24.56 13.96
CA GLU A 26 -17.10 -24.93 13.24
C GLU A 26 -17.38 -25.02 11.74
N VAL A 27 -16.48 -24.47 10.93
CA VAL A 27 -16.58 -24.45 9.47
C VAL A 27 -15.25 -24.81 8.85
N GLU A 28 -15.29 -25.50 7.70
CA GLU A 28 -14.10 -25.83 6.91
C GLU A 28 -13.89 -24.77 5.83
N LEU A 29 -12.67 -24.22 5.77
CA LEU A 29 -12.27 -23.22 4.78
C LEU A 29 -11.39 -23.88 3.72
N ILE A 30 -11.87 -23.93 2.48
CA ILE A 30 -11.08 -24.44 1.35
C ILE A 30 -10.44 -23.27 0.62
N ILE A 31 -9.13 -23.11 0.79
CA ILE A 31 -8.33 -22.12 0.07
C ILE A 31 -7.87 -22.76 -1.25
N ARG A 32 -8.40 -22.27 -2.37
CA ARG A 32 -7.91 -22.64 -3.70
C ARG A 32 -6.73 -21.75 -4.06
N GLU A 33 -5.76 -22.32 -4.78
CA GLU A 33 -4.49 -21.71 -5.22
C GLU A 33 -4.50 -20.17 -5.14
N ILE A 34 -3.77 -19.64 -4.18
CA ILE A 34 -3.54 -18.20 -4.09
C ILE A 34 -2.38 -17.93 -5.05
N PRO A 35 -2.60 -17.21 -6.16
CA PRO A 35 -1.47 -16.80 -6.98
C PRO A 35 -0.53 -15.98 -6.10
N PRO A 36 0.79 -16.17 -6.21
CA PRO A 36 1.72 -15.34 -5.46
C PRO A 36 1.40 -13.88 -5.77
N ILE A 37 1.34 -13.04 -4.73
CA ILE A 37 1.25 -11.59 -4.94
C ILE A 37 2.44 -11.21 -5.80
N GLU A 38 2.14 -10.55 -6.93
CA GLU A 38 3.14 -10.03 -7.83
C GLU A 38 4.02 -9.04 -7.06
N THR A 39 5.26 -9.44 -6.81
CA THR A 39 6.28 -8.57 -6.22
C THR A 39 6.94 -7.78 -7.34
N ASP A 40 6.18 -6.95 -8.05
CA ASP A 40 6.77 -5.97 -8.96
C ASP A 40 7.40 -4.86 -8.09
N PRO A 41 8.72 -4.60 -8.22
CA PRO A 41 9.38 -3.49 -7.52
C PRO A 41 8.69 -2.14 -7.75
N SER A 42 7.96 -1.98 -8.85
CA SER A 42 7.15 -0.81 -9.17
C SER A 42 6.02 -0.57 -8.17
N PHE A 43 5.57 -1.59 -7.42
CA PHE A 43 4.60 -1.42 -6.33
C PHE A 43 5.20 -0.81 -5.05
N ASP A 44 6.53 -0.81 -4.91
CA ASP A 44 7.25 -0.13 -3.84
C ASP A 44 8.26 0.87 -4.43
N LEU A 45 7.74 1.94 -5.02
CA LEU A 45 8.58 3.00 -5.62
C LEU A 45 9.57 3.63 -4.62
N ALA A 46 9.25 3.60 -3.32
CA ALA A 46 10.14 4.11 -2.30
C ALA A 46 11.41 3.26 -2.17
N SER A 47 11.32 1.94 -2.36
CA SER A 47 12.48 1.05 -2.40
C SER A 47 13.45 1.35 -3.54
N LEU A 48 12.97 1.98 -4.62
CA LEU A 48 13.77 2.37 -5.78
C LEU A 48 14.42 3.75 -5.63
N ALA A 49 14.09 4.49 -4.57
CA ALA A 49 14.61 5.83 -4.38
C ALA A 49 16.11 5.81 -4.04
N VAL A 50 16.87 6.69 -4.70
CA VAL A 50 18.28 6.94 -4.39
C VAL A 50 18.38 8.21 -3.55
N ASP A 51 19.20 8.19 -2.50
CA ASP A 51 19.52 9.40 -1.76
C ASP A 51 20.35 10.34 -2.65
N THR A 52 19.73 11.47 -3.01
CA THR A 52 20.33 12.49 -3.87
C THR A 52 21.08 13.55 -3.07
N GLY A 53 21.01 13.54 -1.73
CA GLY A 53 21.52 14.61 -0.88
C GLY A 53 20.74 15.93 -0.98
N VAL A 54 19.59 15.92 -1.67
CA VAL A 54 18.72 17.09 -1.88
C VAL A 54 17.62 17.13 -0.82
N SER A 55 17.77 18.01 0.17
CA SER A 55 16.90 18.07 1.35
C SER A 55 15.48 18.60 1.08
N ASP A 56 15.30 19.39 0.02
CA ASP A 56 14.01 19.95 -0.40
C ASP A 56 13.31 19.12 -1.49
N LEU A 57 13.89 17.98 -1.88
CA LEU A 57 13.36 17.05 -2.88
C LEU A 57 12.87 17.82 -4.13
N ALA A 58 11.62 17.61 -4.54
CA ALA A 58 11.01 18.25 -5.70
C ALA A 58 10.35 19.61 -5.41
N VAL A 59 10.42 20.13 -4.17
CA VAL A 59 9.74 21.37 -3.77
C VAL A 59 10.30 22.57 -4.52
N GLU A 60 11.62 22.61 -4.73
CA GLU A 60 12.30 23.69 -5.46
C GLU A 60 12.70 23.24 -6.88
N HIS A 61 11.85 22.47 -7.58
CA HIS A 61 12.15 22.00 -8.95
C HIS A 61 12.54 23.15 -9.92
N ASP A 62 11.97 24.34 -9.74
CA ASP A 62 12.33 25.56 -10.47
C ASP A 62 13.79 25.98 -10.30
N HIS A 63 14.36 25.78 -9.10
CA HIS A 63 15.78 26.01 -8.84
C HIS A 63 16.64 25.05 -9.67
N TYR A 64 16.25 23.78 -9.72
CA TYR A 64 16.98 22.73 -10.45
C TYR A 64 16.83 22.83 -11.96
N LEU A 65 15.65 23.21 -12.44
CA LEU A 65 15.32 23.26 -13.86
C LEU A 65 15.73 24.58 -14.51
N TYR A 66 15.63 25.69 -13.78
CA TYR A 66 15.81 27.04 -14.33
C TYR A 66 16.87 27.87 -13.61
N GLY A 67 17.52 27.35 -12.57
CA GLY A 67 18.55 28.08 -11.82
C GLY A 67 18.02 29.21 -10.93
N ILE A 68 16.71 29.22 -10.64
CA ILE A 68 16.06 30.20 -9.76
C ILE A 68 16.63 30.05 -8.35
N SER A 69 16.83 31.14 -7.60
CA SER A 69 17.33 31.03 -6.22
C SER A 69 16.36 30.25 -5.32
N LYS A 70 16.89 29.34 -4.49
CA LYS A 70 16.08 28.62 -3.51
C LYS A 70 15.38 29.59 -2.56
N ARG A 71 14.14 29.28 -2.20
CA ARG A 71 13.45 29.99 -1.12
C ARG A 71 14.25 29.76 0.17
N GLY A 72 14.74 30.86 0.76
CA GLY A 72 15.47 30.81 2.03
C GLY A 72 14.61 30.18 3.15
N PRO A 73 15.22 29.75 4.27
CA PRO A 73 14.47 29.16 5.37
C PRO A 73 13.35 30.13 5.80
N LYS A 74 12.10 29.66 5.81
CA LYS A 74 11.00 30.37 6.45
C LYS A 74 11.41 30.59 7.90
N ASN A 75 11.69 31.84 8.27
CA ASN A 75 11.83 32.23 9.67
C ASN A 75 10.55 31.84 10.40
N VAL A 76 10.60 30.73 11.12
CA VAL A 76 9.56 30.34 12.07
C VAL A 76 9.81 31.19 13.31
N LYS A 77 8.90 32.12 13.58
CA LYS A 77 8.80 32.81 14.88
C LYS A 77 8.40 31.82 15.97
#